data_AF-A0A4Q5SZ80-F1
#
_entry.id   AF-A0A4Q5SZ80-F1
#
_cell.length_a   1.000
_cell.length_b   1.000
_cell.length_c   1.000
_cell.angle_alpha   90.00
_cell.angle_beta   90.00
_cell.angle_gamma   90.00
#
_symmetry.space_group_name_H-M   'P 1'
#
loop_
_entity.id
_entity.type
_entity.pdbx_description
1 polymer ?
#
loop_
_entity_poly.entity_id
_entity_poly.type
_entity_poly.pdbx_seq_one_letter_code
_entity_poly.pdbx_strand_id
1 'polypeptide(L)'
;MKKIRVASVSYLNAKPMLYGIRRHPIIHEIELVEDYPAKIAQMLIDDQVDVGLIPVAATLTLEEWHVVGDYCIGSEGEVASVCIFSEVPMEQVETVLLDYQSRTSVNLARILLKEYWQQKVQLVDASGEDYRELIKG
;
A
#
# COMPACT_ATOMS: atom_id res chain seq x y z
N MET A 1 -4.40 -32.85 -3.36
CA MET A 1 -4.29 -31.66 -4.24
C MET A 1 -3.11 -30.83 -3.79
N LYS A 2 -2.43 -30.13 -4.69
CA LYS A 2 -1.44 -29.10 -4.32
C LYS A 2 -2.20 -27.95 -3.65
N LYS A 3 -1.72 -27.45 -2.52
CA LYS A 3 -2.31 -26.28 -1.84
C LYS A 3 -2.06 -25.02 -2.66
N ILE A 4 -2.98 -24.06 -2.56
CA ILE A 4 -2.82 -22.74 -3.19
C ILE A 4 -1.93 -21.88 -2.28
N ARG A 5 -0.89 -21.27 -2.83
CA ARG A 5 0.05 -20.39 -2.12
C ARG A 5 -0.56 -18.99 -2.06
N VAL A 6 -0.93 -18.54 -0.86
CA VAL A 6 -1.65 -17.29 -0.63
C VAL A 6 -0.79 -16.37 0.23
N ALA A 7 -0.59 -15.13 -0.23
CA ALA A 7 0.07 -14.08 0.53
C ALA A 7 -0.90 -12.97 0.93
N SER A 8 -0.86 -12.56 2.20
CA SER A 8 -1.62 -11.42 2.72
C SER A 8 -0.69 -10.40 3.35
N VAL A 9 -1.11 -9.13 3.39
CA VAL A 9 -0.34 -8.09 4.08
C VAL A 9 -0.36 -8.29 5.60
N SER A 10 0.74 -7.98 6.28
CA SER A 10 0.90 -8.08 7.74
C SER A 10 0.40 -6.85 8.52
N TYR A 11 -0.37 -5.96 7.88
CA TYR A 11 -0.89 -4.73 8.48
C TYR A 11 -2.20 -4.94 9.25
N LEU A 12 -2.51 -4.00 10.15
CA LEU A 12 -3.72 -4.03 10.98
C LEU A 12 -5.01 -4.08 10.15
N ASN A 13 -5.03 -3.44 8.98
CA ASN A 13 -6.20 -3.41 8.10
C ASN A 13 -6.57 -4.79 7.52
N ALA A 14 -5.63 -5.73 7.42
CA ALA A 14 -5.88 -7.09 6.94
C ALA A 14 -6.22 -8.09 8.06
N LYS A 15 -6.03 -7.71 9.33
CA LYS A 15 -6.28 -8.61 10.48
C LYS A 15 -7.69 -9.19 10.53
N PRO A 16 -8.77 -8.42 10.27
CA PRO A 16 -10.12 -8.98 10.28
C PRO A 16 -10.31 -10.10 9.25
N MET A 17 -9.80 -9.90 8.03
CA MET A 17 -9.83 -10.92 6.97
C MET A 17 -9.02 -12.16 7.36
N LEU A 18 -7.79 -11.97 7.82
CA LEU A 18 -6.90 -13.04 8.28
C LEU A 18 -7.50 -13.85 9.44
N TYR A 19 -8.17 -13.17 10.37
CA TYR A 19 -8.86 -13.81 11.49
C TYR A 19 -9.93 -14.79 11.01
N GLY A 20 -10.69 -14.39 9.98
CA GLY A 20 -11.70 -15.23 9.33
C GLY A 20 -11.09 -16.41 8.58
N ILE A 21 -10.10 -16.15 7.71
CA ILE A 21 -9.42 -17.19 6.92
C ILE A 21 -8.84 -18.28 7.82
N ARG A 22 -8.14 -17.89 8.90
CA ARG A 22 -7.52 -18.84 9.85
C ARG A 22 -8.53 -19.72 10.60
N ARG A 23 -9.81 -19.38 10.61
CA ARG A 23 -10.90 -20.12 11.26
C ARG A 23 -11.83 -20.84 10.29
N HIS A 24 -11.67 -20.58 9.00
CA HIS A 24 -12.45 -21.20 7.96
C HIS A 24 -11.77 -22.50 7.47
N PRO A 25 -12.51 -23.55 7.08
CA PRO A 25 -11.92 -24.81 6.61
C PRO A 25 -10.92 -24.68 5.45
N ILE A 26 -11.03 -23.60 4.66
CA ILE A 26 -10.12 -23.27 3.56
C ILE A 26 -8.64 -23.21 3.98
N ILE A 27 -8.34 -22.97 5.26
CA ILE A 27 -6.96 -22.97 5.77
C ILE A 27 -6.24 -24.31 5.53
N HIS A 28 -6.99 -25.40 5.37
CA HIS A 28 -6.44 -26.72 5.05
C HIS A 28 -6.12 -26.90 3.56
N GLU A 29 -6.63 -26.02 2.70
CA GLU A 29 -6.48 -26.04 1.24
C GLU A 29 -5.43 -25.03 0.73
N ILE A 30 -4.94 -24.15 1.61
CA ILE A 30 -3.99 -23.09 1.27
C ILE A 30 -2.69 -23.15 2.09
N GLU A 31 -1.65 -22.52 1.56
CA GLU A 31 -0.42 -22.15 2.27
C GLU A 31 -0.42 -20.63 2.44
N LEU A 32 -0.72 -20.17 3.66
CA LEU A 32 -0.84 -18.74 3.96
C LEU A 32 0.49 -18.18 4.49
N VAL A 33 1.00 -17.14 3.82
CA VAL A 33 2.15 -16.34 4.26
C VAL A 33 1.75 -14.89 4.46
N GLU A 34 2.41 -14.20 5.40
CA GLU A 34 2.18 -12.79 5.69
C GLU A 34 3.48 -12.01 5.51
N ASP A 35 3.43 -10.92 4.75
CA ASP A 35 4.59 -10.08 4.47
C ASP A 35 4.15 -8.62 4.19
N TYR A 36 5.10 -7.71 3.93
CA TYR A 36 4.77 -6.34 3.52
C TYR A 36 4.39 -6.28 2.03
N PRO A 37 3.55 -5.32 1.61
CA PRO A 37 2.90 -5.39 0.30
C PRO A 37 3.86 -5.39 -0.90
N ALA A 38 4.98 -4.66 -0.81
CA ALA A 38 5.98 -4.64 -1.87
C ALA A 38 6.66 -6.01 -2.05
N LYS A 39 6.87 -6.76 -0.96
CA LYS A 39 7.40 -8.12 -1.03
C LYS A 39 6.39 -9.08 -1.64
N ILE A 40 5.12 -8.97 -1.27
CA ILE A 40 4.05 -9.81 -1.84
C ILE A 40 3.94 -9.61 -3.36
N ALA A 41 4.01 -8.36 -3.82
CA ALA A 41 4.04 -8.07 -5.26
C ALA A 41 5.23 -8.75 -5.96
N GLN A 42 6.42 -8.72 -5.34
CA GLN A 42 7.58 -9.43 -5.88
C GLN A 42 7.40 -10.95 -5.86
N MET A 43 6.77 -11.50 -4.81
CA MET A 43 6.47 -12.94 -4.72
C MET A 43 5.51 -13.41 -5.82
N LEU A 44 4.59 -12.56 -6.28
CA LEU A 44 3.75 -12.86 -7.45
C LEU A 44 4.58 -12.85 -8.75
N ILE A 45 5.45 -11.85 -8.93
CA ILE A 45 6.35 -11.75 -10.10
C ILE A 45 7.26 -12.98 -10.20
N ASP A 46 7.80 -13.41 -9.06
CA ASP A 46 8.75 -14.52 -8.98
C ASP A 46 8.08 -15.91 -8.96
N ASP A 47 6.75 -15.98 -9.17
CA ASP A 47 5.95 -17.21 -9.06
C ASP A 47 6.17 -17.97 -7.73
N GLN A 48 6.33 -17.22 -6.63
CA GLN A 48 6.44 -17.77 -5.27
C GLN A 48 5.07 -17.94 -4.60
N VAL A 49 4.07 -17.17 -5.02
CA VAL A 49 2.67 -17.27 -4.56
C VAL A 49 1.71 -17.22 -5.73
N ASP A 50 0.55 -17.86 -5.57
CA ASP A 50 -0.49 -17.94 -6.60
C ASP A 50 -1.51 -16.79 -6.46
N VAL A 51 -1.75 -16.34 -5.23
CA VAL A 51 -2.68 -15.24 -4.91
C VAL A 51 -2.04 -14.32 -3.89
N GLY A 52 -2.06 -13.01 -4.11
CA GLY A 52 -1.47 -12.02 -3.22
C GLY A 52 -2.36 -10.79 -3.01
N LEU A 53 -2.51 -10.36 -1.76
CA LEU A 53 -3.07 -9.05 -1.45
C LEU A 53 -1.98 -7.99 -1.66
N ILE A 54 -2.04 -7.29 -2.79
CA ILE A 54 -1.02 -6.31 -3.22
C ILE A 54 -1.59 -4.89 -3.32
N PRO A 55 -0.73 -3.86 -3.28
CA PRO A 55 -1.16 -2.50 -3.56
C PRO A 55 -1.55 -2.36 -5.03
N VAL A 56 -2.55 -1.53 -5.32
CA VAL A 56 -2.98 -1.25 -6.70
C VAL A 56 -1.84 -0.76 -7.60
N ALA A 57 -0.88 -0.01 -7.06
CA ALA A 57 0.26 0.48 -7.84
C ALA A 57 1.18 -0.66 -8.36
N ALA A 58 1.16 -1.84 -7.74
CA ALA A 58 1.96 -2.97 -8.20
C ALA A 58 1.41 -3.61 -9.49
N THR A 59 0.14 -3.40 -9.82
CA THR A 59 -0.46 -3.93 -11.06
C THR A 59 0.12 -3.28 -12.32
N LEU A 60 0.75 -2.11 -12.18
CA LEU A 60 1.41 -1.39 -13.28
C LEU A 60 2.70 -2.09 -13.73
N THR A 61 3.27 -2.98 -12.91
CA THR A 61 4.54 -3.67 -13.20
C THR A 61 4.36 -5.17 -13.45
N LEU A 62 3.16 -5.71 -13.24
CA LEU A 62 2.85 -7.11 -13.50
C LEU A 62 2.53 -7.30 -14.98
N GLU A 63 3.16 -8.28 -15.64
CA GLU A 63 2.90 -8.60 -17.05
C GLU A 63 1.46 -9.10 -17.26
N GLU A 64 0.99 -9.96 -16.36
CA GLU A 64 -0.36 -10.52 -16.38
C GLU A 64 -0.87 -10.67 -14.94
N TRP A 65 -2.12 -10.27 -14.72
CA TRP A 65 -2.79 -10.40 -13.43
C TRP A 65 -4.30 -10.37 -13.59
N HIS A 66 -5.00 -10.95 -12.62
CA HIS A 66 -6.45 -10.90 -12.52
C HIS A 66 -6.85 -10.55 -11.09
N VAL A 67 -7.89 -9.72 -10.93
CA VAL A 67 -8.52 -9.51 -9.63
C VAL A 67 -9.39 -10.72 -9.32
N VAL A 68 -9.26 -11.24 -8.10
CA VAL A 68 -10.06 -12.37 -7.62
C VAL A 68 -11.16 -11.83 -6.71
N GLY A 69 -12.41 -11.93 -7.18
CA GLY A 69 -13.60 -11.50 -6.45
C GLY A 69 -13.80 -9.99 -6.39
N ASP A 70 -14.77 -9.55 -5.59
CA ASP A 70 -15.21 -8.15 -5.50
C ASP A 70 -14.71 -7.45 -4.22
N TYR A 71 -13.62 -7.95 -3.63
CA TYR A 71 -13.13 -7.50 -2.32
C TYR A 71 -11.75 -6.87 -2.42
N CYS A 72 -11.56 -5.75 -1.72
CA CYS A 72 -10.27 -5.08 -1.60
C CYS A 72 -10.11 -4.41 -0.22
N ILE A 73 -8.92 -3.91 0.07
CA ILE A 73 -8.71 -2.93 1.15
C ILE A 73 -8.86 -1.55 0.52
N GLY A 74 -9.94 -0.86 0.87
CA GLY A 74 -10.26 0.47 0.38
C GLY A 74 -11.11 1.25 1.39
N SER A 75 -11.45 2.48 1.03
CA SER A 75 -12.31 3.37 1.81
C SER A 75 -13.15 4.24 0.90
N GLU A 76 -14.37 4.57 1.34
CA GLU A 76 -15.17 5.66 0.79
C GLU A 76 -14.99 6.88 1.70
N GLY A 77 -14.21 7.86 1.24
CA GLY A 77 -13.87 9.05 2.01
C GLY A 77 -12.57 8.91 2.82
N GLU A 78 -12.54 9.53 3.99
CA GLU A 78 -11.32 9.68 4.79
C GLU A 78 -10.79 8.35 5.33
N VAL A 79 -9.47 8.26 5.48
CA VAL A 79 -8.77 7.15 6.15
C VAL A 79 -7.79 7.72 7.17
N ALA A 80 -7.72 7.10 8.34
CA ALA A 80 -6.83 7.57 9.41
C ALA A 80 -5.35 7.22 9.18
N SER A 81 -5.05 6.34 8.22
CA SER A 81 -3.72 5.74 8.02
C SER A 81 -2.95 6.27 6.81
N VAL A 82 -3.54 7.18 6.02
CA VAL A 82 -2.88 7.77 4.84
C VAL A 82 -3.06 9.28 4.91
N CYS A 83 -2.02 9.98 5.35
CA CYS A 83 -2.10 11.40 5.68
C CYS A 83 -0.93 12.18 5.07
N ILE A 84 -1.18 13.44 4.71
CA ILE A 84 -0.14 14.45 4.49
C ILE A 84 -0.17 15.38 5.70
N PHE A 85 0.96 15.54 6.37
CA PHE A 85 1.11 16.44 7.52
C PHE A 85 1.81 17.72 7.10
N SER A 86 1.30 18.86 7.55
CA SER A 86 1.87 20.17 7.25
C SER A 86 1.67 21.12 8.43
N GLU A 87 2.65 21.99 8.70
CA GLU A 87 2.56 23.08 9.67
C GLU A 87 1.93 24.35 9.06
N VAL A 88 1.84 24.40 7.73
CA VAL A 88 1.26 25.51 6.96
C VAL A 88 0.09 25.01 6.09
N PRO A 89 -0.82 25.89 5.66
CA PRO A 89 -1.82 25.55 4.65
C PRO A 89 -1.18 24.97 3.39
N MET A 90 -1.87 24.04 2.70
CA MET A 90 -1.31 23.32 1.55
C MET A 90 -0.84 24.27 0.43
N GLU A 91 -1.47 25.43 0.30
CA GLU A 91 -1.14 26.46 -0.68
C GLU A 91 0.21 27.15 -0.43
N GLN A 92 0.79 26.96 0.78
CA GLN A 92 2.08 27.52 1.18
C GLN A 92 3.18 26.47 1.21
N VAL A 93 2.85 25.20 0.97
CA VAL A 93 3.83 24.11 0.99
C VAL A 93 4.76 24.26 -0.20
N GLU A 94 6.06 24.38 0.06
CA GLU A 94 7.08 24.43 -1.00
C GLU A 94 7.71 23.06 -1.25
N THR A 95 7.85 22.23 -0.20
CA THR A 95 8.50 20.92 -0.26
C THR A 95 7.66 19.87 0.45
N VAL A 96 7.52 18.70 -0.16
CA VAL A 96 6.90 17.51 0.44
C VAL A 96 7.92 16.39 0.53
N LEU A 97 8.12 15.88 1.74
CA LEU A 97 8.96 14.72 2.04
C LEU A 97 8.12 13.44 1.86
N LEU A 98 8.60 12.51 1.05
CA LEU A 98 7.87 11.31 0.68
C LEU A 98 8.37 10.11 1.48
N ASP A 99 7.43 9.41 2.13
CA ASP A 99 7.72 8.24 2.95
C ASP A 99 8.35 7.10 2.12
N TYR A 100 9.55 6.69 2.51
CA TYR A 100 10.31 5.63 1.84
C TYR A 100 9.65 4.25 1.93
N GLN A 101 8.75 4.04 2.89
CA GLN A 101 8.08 2.76 3.10
C GLN A 101 6.83 2.58 2.22
N SER A 102 6.29 3.65 1.62
CA SER A 102 5.02 3.58 0.89
C SER A 102 5.11 4.05 -0.56
N ARG A 103 4.78 3.15 -1.49
CA ARG A 103 4.67 3.49 -2.93
C ARG A 103 3.29 4.01 -3.34
N THR A 104 2.23 3.48 -2.76
CA THR A 104 0.85 3.78 -3.21
C THR A 104 0.38 5.14 -2.70
N SER A 105 0.54 5.43 -1.40
CA SER A 105 0.15 6.75 -0.88
C SER A 105 1.00 7.88 -1.44
N VAL A 106 2.30 7.62 -1.70
CA VAL A 106 3.18 8.57 -2.37
C VAL A 106 2.69 8.89 -3.79
N ASN A 107 2.31 7.89 -4.58
CA ASN A 107 1.76 8.12 -5.91
C ASN A 107 0.41 8.87 -5.86
N LEU A 108 -0.44 8.54 -4.89
CA LEU A 108 -1.69 9.28 -4.67
C LEU A 108 -1.41 10.74 -4.30
N ALA A 109 -0.46 11.00 -3.39
CA ALA A 109 -0.06 12.35 -3.03
C ALA A 109 0.45 13.15 -4.24
N ARG A 110 1.28 12.54 -5.10
CA ARG A 110 1.75 13.15 -6.35
C ARG A 110 0.59 13.57 -7.25
N ILE A 111 -0.41 12.72 -7.40
CA ILE A 111 -1.62 13.01 -8.20
C ILE A 111 -2.41 14.15 -7.56
N LEU A 112 -2.69 14.08 -6.25
CA LEU A 112 -3.50 15.09 -5.56
C LEU A 112 -2.81 16.47 -5.56
N LEU A 113 -1.51 16.53 -5.30
CA LEU A 113 -0.74 17.79 -5.33
C LEU A 113 -0.81 18.45 -6.70
N LYS A 114 -0.73 17.65 -7.78
CA LYS A 114 -0.76 18.14 -9.15
C LYS A 114 -2.16 18.48 -9.65
N GLU A 115 -3.14 17.61 -9.42
CA GLU A 115 -4.44 17.69 -10.08
C GLU A 115 -5.51 18.33 -9.19
N TYR A 116 -5.47 18.10 -7.88
CA TYR A 116 -6.46 18.64 -6.93
C TYR A 116 -6.02 19.99 -6.36
N TRP A 117 -4.84 20.05 -5.73
CA TRP A 117 -4.31 21.30 -5.17
C TRP A 117 -3.63 22.20 -6.19
N GLN A 118 -3.22 21.64 -7.33
CA GLN A 118 -2.53 22.35 -8.42
C GLN A 118 -1.28 23.12 -7.92
N GLN A 119 -0.60 22.56 -6.91
CA GLN A 119 0.59 23.16 -6.30
C GLN A 119 1.86 22.58 -6.90
N LYS A 120 2.79 23.47 -7.24
CA LYS A 120 4.13 23.07 -7.72
C LYS A 120 5.08 22.96 -6.53
N VAL A 121 5.08 21.80 -5.90
CA VAL A 121 5.95 21.49 -4.77
C VAL A 121 7.19 20.71 -5.20
N GLN A 122 8.30 20.93 -4.50
CA GLN A 122 9.47 20.06 -4.59
C GLN A 122 9.17 18.74 -3.87
N LEU A 123 9.36 17.62 -4.56
CA LEU A 123 9.15 16.30 -4.00
C LEU A 123 10.51 15.68 -3.69
N VAL A 124 10.73 15.33 -2.42
CA VAL A 124 11.99 14.77 -1.93
C VAL A 124 11.70 13.43 -1.26
N ASP A 125 12.34 12.36 -1.73
CA ASP A 125 12.23 11.06 -1.08
C ASP A 125 13.00 11.08 0.25
N ALA A 126 12.32 10.75 1.34
CA ALA A 126 12.95 10.61 2.65
C ALA A 126 13.85 9.36 2.67
N SER A 127 14.90 9.37 3.48
CA SER A 127 15.85 8.24 3.58
C SER A 127 15.86 7.55 4.94
N GLY A 128 15.22 8.12 5.96
CA GLY A 128 15.19 7.60 7.33
C GLY A 128 13.97 8.12 8.11
N GLU A 129 13.78 7.66 9.35
CA GLU A 129 12.62 8.03 10.19
C GLU A 129 12.67 9.48 10.71
N ASP A 130 13.80 10.17 10.52
CA ASP A 130 14.05 11.55 10.94
C ASP A 130 13.35 12.59 10.06
N TYR A 131 12.69 12.19 8.97
CA TYR A 131 11.99 13.11 8.06
C TYR A 131 10.95 14.00 8.78
N ARG A 132 10.41 13.53 9.92
CA ARG A 132 9.46 14.31 10.72
C ARG A 132 10.09 15.56 11.32
N GLU A 133 11.37 15.50 11.67
CA GLU A 133 12.13 16.64 12.23
C GLU A 133 12.52 17.66 11.14
N LEU A 134 12.42 17.26 9.87
CA LEU A 134 12.72 18.10 8.72
C LEU A 134 11.51 18.93 8.26
N ILE A 135 10.32 18.68 8.80
CA ILE A 135 9.13 19.49 8.54
C ILE A 135 9.30 20.82 9.28
N LYS A 136 9.40 21.91 8.51
CA LYS A 136 9.58 23.27 9.02
C LYS A 136 8.62 24.19 8.28
N GLY A 137 7.78 24.90 9.02
CA GLY A 137 6.85 25.90 8.50
C GLY A 137 7.49 27.01 7.68
#